data_AF-A0A2P7YKT9-F1
#
_entry.id   AF-A0A2P7YKT9-F1
#
_cell.length_a   1.000
_cell.length_b   1.000
_cell.length_c   1.000
_cell.angle_alpha   90.00
_cell.angle_beta   90.00
_cell.angle_gamma   90.00
#
_symmetry.space_group_name_H-M   'P 1'
#
loop_
_entity.id
_entity.type
_entity.pdbx_description
1 polymer ?
#
loop_
_entity_poly.entity_id
_entity_poly.type
_entity_poly.pdbx_seq_one_letter_code
_entity_poly.pdbx_strand_id
1 'polypeptide(L)'
;MCPFLGPAVGPVFGSVITVRKSWRWTKWTLIFFAAFSTALAAASQETLKRTILSRRAKSRGLTVSGGLSAKARLKTLLTVTLMRPLHMLFTEPIVAFFSIYIAFNFTTLFAFFAAFPYIFRTTYSFSTIASGLVFISGGVGGILAIPTIILCDRHFYQYQVRSVRACGKAGHVAPEYRLYPALGACLGLPLGLFWFAWTARPDVHWISPVLAAATFSWGNSTIFIAATAYLLDTYQARNGASAMAASSLLRYIASAAFPLFVLRMYTALGVGWATSLSGFVSIALVPVPWVSFYFGAS
;
A
#
# COMPACT_ATOMS: atom_id res chain seq x y z
N MET A 1 -5.87 -2.53 7.15
CA MET A 1 -6.31 -1.16 6.86
C MET A 1 -5.67 -0.10 7.76
N CYS A 2 -5.28 -0.41 9.01
CA CYS A 2 -4.48 0.51 9.86
C CYS A 2 -3.31 1.24 9.15
N PRO A 3 -2.51 0.62 8.25
CA PRO A 3 -1.45 1.35 7.57
C PRO A 3 -1.90 2.39 6.54
N PHE A 4 -3.16 2.36 6.07
CA PHE A 4 -3.69 3.31 5.08
C PHE A 4 -4.42 4.51 5.70
N LEU A 5 -4.94 4.36 6.92
CA LEU A 5 -5.52 5.47 7.68
C LEU A 5 -4.45 6.43 8.21
N GLY A 6 -3.24 5.93 8.51
CA GLY A 6 -2.12 6.74 8.97
C GLY A 6 -1.78 7.92 8.04
N PRO A 7 -1.56 7.69 6.74
CA PRO A 7 -1.37 8.73 5.72
C PRO A 7 -2.49 9.77 5.63
N ALA A 8 -3.73 9.41 5.92
CA ALA A 8 -4.87 10.34 5.89
C ALA A 8 -4.93 11.22 7.15
N VAL A 9 -4.70 10.59 8.31
CA VAL A 9 -4.86 11.21 9.63
C VAL A 9 -3.63 12.02 10.04
N GLY A 10 -2.44 11.58 9.64
CA GLY A 10 -1.16 12.21 9.98
C GLY A 10 -1.07 13.69 9.56
N PRO A 11 -1.30 14.04 8.27
CA PRO A 11 -1.26 15.43 7.81
C PRO A 11 -2.32 16.32 8.46
N VAL A 12 -3.49 15.78 8.80
CA VAL A 12 -4.56 16.53 9.47
C VAL A 12 -4.08 16.99 10.85
N PHE A 13 -3.66 16.06 11.71
CA PHE A 13 -3.11 16.42 13.02
C PHE A 13 -1.83 17.24 12.89
N GLY A 14 -0.94 16.88 11.97
CA GLY A 14 0.30 17.61 11.70
C GLY A 14 0.06 19.07 11.33
N SER A 15 -0.93 19.34 10.47
CA SER A 15 -1.28 20.71 10.07
C SER A 15 -1.83 21.53 11.24
N VAL A 16 -2.72 20.95 12.07
CA VAL A 16 -3.30 21.62 13.24
C VAL A 16 -2.24 21.91 14.30
N ILE A 17 -1.38 20.94 14.61
CA ILE A 17 -0.31 21.08 15.61
C ILE A 17 0.71 22.14 15.17
N THR A 18 1.07 22.14 13.88
CA THR A 18 2.05 23.08 13.34
C THR A 18 1.54 24.52 13.43
N VAL A 19 0.25 24.74 13.15
CA VAL A 19 -0.37 26.09 13.20
C VAL A 19 -0.65 26.54 14.62
N ARG A 20 -1.21 25.69 15.48
CA ARG A 20 -1.63 26.08 16.84
C ARG A 20 -0.50 26.13 17.87
N LYS A 21 0.56 25.35 17.66
CA LYS A 21 1.72 25.33 18.57
C LYS A 21 3.00 25.71 17.85
N SER A 22 3.57 24.77 17.11
CA SER A 22 4.86 24.91 16.43
C SER A 22 5.21 23.60 15.73
N TRP A 23 6.02 23.67 14.68
CA TRP A 23 6.59 22.50 14.00
C TRP A 23 7.39 21.56 14.94
N ARG A 24 7.93 22.07 16.06
CA ARG A 24 8.63 21.25 17.06
C ARG A 24 7.68 20.31 17.81
N TRP A 25 6.43 20.73 18.02
CA TRP A 25 5.42 19.92 18.69
C TRP A 25 4.97 18.71 17.86
N THR A 26 5.17 18.76 16.54
CA THR A 26 4.97 17.59 15.66
C THR A 26 5.95 16.46 16.00
N LYS A 27 7.16 16.77 16.49
CA LYS A 27 8.12 15.75 16.96
C LYS A 27 7.71 15.15 18.30
N TRP A 28 7.27 15.99 19.23
CA TRP A 28 6.82 15.52 20.56
C TRP A 28 5.61 14.59 20.47
N THR A 29 4.65 14.90 19.60
CA THR A 29 3.49 14.04 19.39
C THR A 29 3.86 12.67 18.81
N LEU A 30 4.86 12.61 17.92
CA LEU A 30 5.43 11.33 17.45
C LEU A 30 6.09 10.55 18.59
N ILE A 31 6.83 11.22 19.48
CA ILE A 31 7.47 10.57 20.65
C ILE A 31 6.41 9.99 21.60
N PHE A 32 5.37 10.74 21.94
CA PHE A 32 4.30 10.25 22.81
C PHE A 32 3.56 9.07 22.20
N PHE A 33 3.26 9.12 20.90
CA PHE A 33 2.61 8.02 20.20
C PHE A 33 3.50 6.77 20.14
N ALA A 34 4.81 6.95 19.89
CA ALA A 34 5.78 5.87 19.92
C ALA A 34 5.89 5.24 21.31
N ALA A 35 5.98 6.06 22.37
CA ALA A 35 6.03 5.60 23.76
C ALA A 35 4.76 4.82 24.14
N PHE A 36 3.58 5.35 23.79
CA PHE A 36 2.30 4.67 24.02
C PHE A 36 2.21 3.34 23.28
N SER A 37 2.57 3.31 21.99
CA SER A 37 2.57 2.08 21.20
C SER A 37 3.56 1.03 21.74
N THR A 38 4.72 1.47 22.24
CA THR A 38 5.72 0.59 22.84
C THR A 38 5.26 0.06 24.20
N ALA A 39 4.60 0.89 25.01
CA ALA A 39 4.02 0.47 26.28
C ALA A 39 2.90 -0.58 26.07
N LEU A 40 2.04 -0.37 25.08
CA LEU A 40 1.01 -1.34 24.72
C LEU A 40 1.61 -2.65 24.18
N ALA A 41 2.69 -2.54 23.38
CA ALA A 41 3.46 -3.69 22.90
C ALA A 41 4.11 -4.47 24.06
N ALA A 42 4.62 -3.78 25.08
CA ALA A 42 5.17 -4.40 26.28
C ALA A 42 4.10 -5.10 27.14
N ALA A 43 2.87 -4.59 27.14
CA ALA A 43 1.72 -5.23 27.80
C ALA A 43 1.16 -6.42 27.00
N SER A 44 1.51 -6.56 25.72
CA SER A 44 1.02 -7.68 24.90
C SER A 44 1.81 -8.95 25.16
N GLN A 45 1.12 -10.09 25.17
CA GLN A 45 1.78 -11.39 25.32
C GLN A 45 2.38 -11.85 23.99
N GLU A 46 3.50 -12.58 24.07
CA GLU A 46 4.18 -13.16 22.92
C GLU A 46 3.25 -14.16 22.19
N THR A 47 2.94 -13.89 20.92
CA THR A 47 2.04 -14.73 20.10
C THR A 47 2.77 -15.63 19.11
N LEU A 48 4.09 -15.50 18.95
CA LEU A 48 4.83 -16.25 17.94
C LEU A 48 4.91 -17.74 18.31
N LYS A 49 4.18 -18.59 17.58
CA LYS A 49 4.11 -20.05 17.79
C LYS A 49 5.49 -20.70 17.95
N ARG A 50 6.47 -20.30 17.14
CA ARG A 50 7.85 -20.81 17.21
C ARG A 50 8.53 -20.48 18.53
N THR A 51 8.38 -19.25 19.03
CA THR A 51 8.94 -18.81 20.33
C THR A 51 8.25 -19.53 21.49
N ILE A 52 6.92 -19.66 21.44
CA ILE A 52 6.14 -20.36 22.49
C ILE A 52 6.54 -21.84 22.55
N LEU A 53 6.63 -22.52 21.41
CA LEU A 53 7.06 -23.91 21.31
C LEU A 53 8.51 -24.08 21.78
N SER A 54 9.40 -23.15 21.42
CA SER A 54 10.79 -23.17 21.90
C SER A 54 10.88 -22.96 23.41
N ARG A 55 10.08 -22.06 24.00
CA ARG A 55 10.00 -21.86 25.46
C ARG A 55 9.45 -23.09 26.17
N ARG A 56 8.39 -23.71 25.63
CA ARG A 56 7.79 -24.96 26.18
C ARG A 56 8.70 -26.18 26.04
N ALA A 57 9.45 -26.28 24.95
CA ALA A 57 10.43 -27.34 24.77
C ALA A 57 11.59 -27.19 25.78
N LYS A 58 12.07 -25.96 25.99
CA LYS A 58 13.08 -25.63 27.00
C LYS A 58 12.59 -25.91 28.43
N SER A 59 11.33 -25.59 28.75
CA SER A 59 10.74 -25.90 30.07
C SER A 59 10.51 -27.40 30.31
N ARG A 60 10.52 -28.22 29.25
CA ARG A 60 10.41 -29.69 29.30
C ARG A 60 11.77 -30.39 29.27
N GLY A 61 12.88 -29.64 29.38
CA GLY A 61 14.23 -30.20 29.31
C GLY A 61 14.66 -30.72 27.93
N LEU A 62 13.85 -30.48 26.88
CA LEU A 62 14.21 -30.86 25.52
C LEU A 62 15.23 -29.88 24.97
N THR A 63 16.39 -30.38 24.54
CA THR A 63 17.39 -29.61 23.82
C THR A 63 16.84 -29.23 22.45
N VAL A 64 16.38 -27.98 22.32
CA VAL A 64 16.09 -27.39 21.00
C VAL A 64 17.43 -27.14 20.31
N SER A 65 17.95 -28.17 19.64
CA SER A 65 19.11 -28.01 18.75
C SER A 65 18.74 -27.05 17.61
N GLY A 66 19.65 -26.13 17.28
CA GLY A 66 19.54 -25.34 16.05
C GLY A 66 19.70 -23.82 16.21
N GLY A 67 20.67 -23.37 17.00
CA GLY A 67 21.18 -22.00 16.86
C GLY A 67 22.12 -21.94 15.66
N LEU A 68 21.67 -21.39 14.53
CA LEU A 68 22.59 -21.00 13.44
C LEU A 68 23.67 -20.06 14.02
N SER A 69 24.94 -20.36 13.77
CA SER A 69 26.08 -19.47 14.10
C SER A 69 25.76 -18.03 13.69
N ALA A 70 26.20 -17.02 14.45
CA ALA A 70 25.88 -15.61 14.20
C ALA A 70 26.16 -15.19 12.74
N LYS A 71 27.25 -15.69 12.14
CA LYS A 71 27.57 -15.51 10.71
C LYS A 71 26.59 -16.22 9.78
N ALA A 72 26.18 -17.45 10.09
CA ALA A 72 25.19 -18.19 9.31
C ALA A 72 23.79 -17.55 9.42
N ARG A 73 23.46 -16.97 10.57
CA ARG A 73 22.21 -16.22 10.80
C ARG A 73 22.21 -14.90 10.04
N LEU A 74 23.33 -14.16 10.03
CA LEU A 74 23.49 -12.95 9.24
C LEU A 74 23.46 -13.24 7.73
N LYS A 75 24.17 -14.28 7.27
CA LYS A 75 24.13 -14.73 5.87
C LYS A 75 22.72 -15.16 5.47
N THR A 76 22.03 -15.91 6.32
CA THR A 76 20.64 -16.32 6.07
C THR A 76 19.70 -15.11 6.04
N LEU A 77 19.87 -14.14 6.97
CA LEU A 77 19.12 -12.89 6.95
C LEU A 77 19.37 -12.09 5.67
N LEU A 78 20.62 -11.85 5.30
CA LEU A 78 20.95 -11.11 4.07
C LEU A 78 20.42 -11.83 2.82
N THR A 79 20.53 -13.16 2.77
CA THR A 79 20.08 -13.92 1.61
C THR A 79 18.55 -13.97 1.52
N VAL A 80 17.85 -14.16 2.65
CA VAL A 80 16.39 -14.27 2.70
C VAL A 80 15.70 -12.91 2.61
N THR A 81 16.31 -11.86 3.18
CA THR A 81 15.73 -10.51 3.27
C THR A 81 16.08 -9.62 2.08
N LEU A 82 17.23 -9.81 1.42
CA LEU A 82 17.67 -8.98 0.30
C LEU A 82 17.85 -9.76 -1.01
N MET A 83 18.66 -10.83 -1.01
CA MET A 83 19.02 -11.51 -2.27
C MET A 83 17.83 -12.24 -2.91
N ARG A 84 17.03 -12.98 -2.14
CA ARG A 84 15.86 -13.71 -2.66
C ARG A 84 14.78 -12.76 -3.20
N PRO A 85 14.39 -11.70 -2.48
CA PRO A 85 13.45 -10.70 -3.00
C PRO A 85 13.92 -10.05 -4.30
N LEU A 86 15.18 -9.63 -4.37
CA LEU A 86 15.75 -9.03 -5.59
C LEU A 86 15.77 -10.02 -6.75
N HIS A 87 16.20 -11.26 -6.50
CA HIS A 87 16.19 -12.31 -7.51
C HIS A 87 14.76 -12.54 -8.05
N MET A 88 13.77 -12.72 -7.18
CA MET A 88 12.37 -12.87 -7.60
C MET A 88 11.86 -11.67 -8.39
N LEU A 89 12.26 -10.45 -8.03
CA LEU A 89 11.84 -9.26 -8.77
C LEU A 89 12.31 -9.27 -10.23
N PHE A 90 13.46 -9.88 -10.52
CA PHE A 90 14.01 -9.97 -11.88
C PHE A 90 13.70 -11.28 -12.60
N THR A 91 13.43 -12.37 -11.88
CA THR A 91 13.15 -13.69 -12.49
C THR A 91 11.66 -14.00 -12.61
N GLU A 92 10.82 -13.44 -11.74
CA GLU A 92 9.38 -13.71 -11.71
C GLU A 92 8.60 -12.51 -12.28
N PRO A 93 8.11 -12.59 -13.53
CA PRO A 93 7.47 -11.45 -14.18
C PRO A 93 6.20 -10.98 -13.43
N ILE A 94 5.44 -11.90 -12.84
CA ILE A 94 4.24 -11.57 -12.06
C ILE A 94 4.61 -10.70 -10.85
N VAL A 95 5.63 -11.10 -10.09
CA VAL A 95 6.12 -10.31 -8.94
C VAL A 95 6.63 -8.96 -9.41
N ALA A 96 7.36 -8.90 -10.54
CA ALA A 96 7.88 -7.67 -11.12
C ALA A 96 6.75 -6.67 -11.44
N PHE A 97 5.75 -7.08 -12.22
CA PHE A 97 4.66 -6.20 -12.65
C PHE A 97 3.81 -5.71 -11.48
N PHE A 98 3.41 -6.60 -10.55
CA PHE A 98 2.68 -6.18 -9.36
C PHE A 98 3.51 -5.30 -8.43
N SER A 99 4.81 -5.58 -8.28
CA SER A 99 5.70 -4.75 -7.48
C SER A 99 5.84 -3.36 -8.08
N ILE A 100 6.04 -3.24 -9.40
CA ILE A 100 6.08 -1.96 -10.11
C ILE A 100 4.76 -1.21 -9.93
N TYR A 101 3.63 -1.91 -10.08
CA TYR A 101 2.32 -1.28 -9.96
C TYR A 101 2.06 -0.74 -8.55
N ILE A 102 2.30 -1.56 -7.53
CA ILE A 102 2.19 -1.17 -6.12
C ILE A 102 3.17 -0.04 -5.79
N ALA A 103 4.42 -0.14 -6.25
CA ALA A 103 5.44 0.87 -5.99
C ALA A 103 5.06 2.20 -6.62
N PHE A 104 4.57 2.21 -7.86
CA PHE A 104 4.12 3.41 -8.56
C PHE A 104 2.94 4.08 -7.86
N ASN A 105 1.90 3.32 -7.50
CA ASN A 105 0.72 3.88 -6.82
C ASN A 105 1.08 4.47 -5.45
N PHE A 106 1.92 3.77 -4.68
CA PHE A 106 2.36 4.24 -3.37
C PHE A 106 3.29 5.46 -3.48
N THR A 107 4.14 5.49 -4.50
CA THR A 107 4.98 6.65 -4.82
C THR A 107 4.13 7.87 -5.17
N THR A 108 3.08 7.68 -5.96
CA THR A 108 2.12 8.74 -6.30
C THR A 108 1.35 9.23 -5.08
N LEU A 109 0.95 8.32 -4.17
CA LEU A 109 0.36 8.68 -2.89
C LEU A 109 1.31 9.56 -2.06
N PHE A 110 2.61 9.23 -2.05
CA PHE A 110 3.61 10.03 -1.34
C PHE A 110 3.87 11.39 -2.02
N ALA A 111 3.79 11.44 -3.35
CA ALA A 111 3.86 12.68 -4.10
C ALA A 111 2.76 13.67 -3.66
N PHE A 112 1.56 13.17 -3.34
CA PHE A 112 0.46 13.99 -2.86
C PHE A 112 0.73 14.68 -1.51
N PHE A 113 1.64 14.16 -0.67
CA PHE A 113 2.05 14.87 0.55
C PHE A 113 2.67 16.23 0.29
N ALA A 114 3.40 16.38 -0.82
CA ALA A 114 3.94 17.65 -1.25
C ALA A 114 2.98 18.40 -2.20
N ALA A 115 2.32 17.67 -3.10
CA ALA A 115 1.47 18.27 -4.12
C ALA A 115 0.18 18.87 -3.55
N PHE A 116 -0.54 18.21 -2.63
CA PHE A 116 -1.81 18.76 -2.11
C PHE A 116 -1.61 20.10 -1.39
N PRO A 117 -0.68 20.25 -0.43
CA PRO A 117 -0.46 21.54 0.20
C PRO A 117 -0.01 22.60 -0.78
N TYR A 118 0.77 22.26 -1.81
CA TYR A 118 1.18 23.20 -2.85
C TYR A 118 -0.04 23.66 -3.67
N ILE A 119 -0.77 22.73 -4.29
CA ILE A 119 -1.89 23.00 -5.20
C ILE A 119 -3.03 23.75 -4.50
N PHE A 120 -3.46 23.28 -3.33
CA PHE A 120 -4.61 23.89 -2.66
C PHE A 120 -4.29 25.27 -2.07
N ARG A 121 -3.02 25.55 -1.75
CA ARG A 121 -2.60 26.90 -1.36
C ARG A 121 -2.46 27.83 -2.55
N THR A 122 -1.87 27.37 -3.66
CA THR A 122 -1.62 28.23 -4.82
C THR A 122 -2.89 28.50 -5.63
N THR A 123 -3.76 27.50 -5.78
CA THR A 123 -4.94 27.58 -6.66
C THR A 123 -6.19 28.05 -5.91
N TYR A 124 -6.37 27.59 -4.66
CA TYR A 124 -7.59 27.84 -3.88
C TYR A 124 -7.37 28.73 -2.66
N SER A 125 -6.15 29.23 -2.44
CA SER A 125 -5.79 30.07 -1.29
C SER A 125 -6.13 29.43 0.06
N PHE A 126 -6.07 28.10 0.15
CA PHE A 126 -6.38 27.39 1.40
C PHE A 126 -5.38 27.70 2.50
N SER A 127 -5.86 27.77 3.74
CA SER A 127 -4.99 27.81 4.92
C SER A 127 -4.21 26.50 5.08
N THR A 128 -3.17 26.52 5.92
CA THR A 128 -2.40 25.32 6.26
C THR A 128 -3.27 24.18 6.79
N ILE A 129 -4.27 24.49 7.61
CA ILE A 129 -5.20 23.49 8.17
C ILE A 129 -6.15 22.98 7.08
N ALA A 130 -6.71 23.88 6.27
CA ALA A 130 -7.60 23.50 5.16
C ALA A 130 -6.90 22.57 4.15
N SER A 131 -5.63 22.85 3.83
CA SER A 131 -4.82 21.99 2.97
C SER A 131 -4.55 20.62 3.58
N GLY A 132 -4.37 20.53 4.91
CA GLY A 132 -4.21 19.27 5.63
C GLY A 132 -5.48 18.42 5.64
N LEU A 133 -6.66 19.05 5.67
CA LEU A 133 -7.96 18.37 5.64
C LEU A 133 -8.21 17.62 4.32
N VAL A 134 -7.60 18.04 3.22
CA VAL A 134 -7.71 17.36 1.91
C VAL A 134 -7.27 15.90 2.01
N PHE A 135 -6.31 15.55 2.87
CA PHE A 135 -5.85 14.17 3.05
C PHE A 135 -6.91 13.22 3.62
N ILE A 136 -8.00 13.74 4.19
CA ILE A 136 -9.16 12.93 4.61
C ILE A 136 -9.78 12.21 3.40
N SER A 137 -9.72 12.80 2.20
CA SER A 137 -10.14 12.14 0.95
C SER A 137 -9.47 10.77 0.77
N GLY A 138 -8.18 10.68 1.11
CA GLY A 138 -7.44 9.42 1.05
C GLY A 138 -7.95 8.38 2.05
N GLY A 139 -8.32 8.82 3.25
CA GLY A 139 -8.95 7.97 4.26
C GLY A 139 -10.33 7.48 3.83
N VAL A 140 -11.15 8.38 3.27
CA VAL A 140 -12.48 8.04 2.72
C VAL A 140 -12.35 7.00 1.60
N GLY A 141 -11.44 7.21 0.65
CA GLY A 141 -11.15 6.23 -0.41
C GLY A 141 -10.72 4.87 0.14
N GLY A 142 -9.86 4.86 1.17
CA GLY A 142 -9.45 3.63 1.86
C GLY A 142 -10.60 2.91 2.57
N ILE A 143 -11.54 3.64 3.18
CA ILE A 143 -12.75 3.07 3.80
C ILE A 143 -13.67 2.49 2.73
N LEU A 144 -13.85 3.17 1.59
CA LEU A 144 -14.66 2.68 0.47
C LEU A 144 -14.07 1.41 -0.19
N ALA A 145 -12.77 1.15 -0.03
CA ALA A 145 -12.16 -0.09 -0.51
C ALA A 145 -12.68 -1.33 0.26
N ILE A 146 -13.07 -1.16 1.54
CA ILE A 146 -13.57 -2.25 2.41
C ILE A 146 -14.83 -2.92 1.83
N PRO A 147 -15.95 -2.21 1.59
CA PRO A 147 -17.13 -2.84 1.03
C PRO A 147 -16.84 -3.42 -0.36
N THR A 148 -16.00 -2.77 -1.16
CA THR A 148 -15.62 -3.28 -2.49
C THR A 148 -14.97 -4.67 -2.39
N ILE A 149 -14.01 -4.84 -1.48
CA ILE A 149 -13.32 -6.12 -1.26
C ILE A 149 -14.27 -7.16 -0.66
N ILE A 150 -15.08 -6.78 0.33
CA ILE A 150 -16.04 -7.70 0.97
C ILE A 150 -17.09 -8.19 -0.03
N LEU A 151 -17.62 -7.30 -0.86
CA LEU A 151 -18.58 -7.66 -1.90
C LEU A 151 -17.94 -8.59 -2.92
N CYS A 152 -16.73 -8.28 -3.38
CA CYS A 152 -16.03 -9.15 -4.33
C CYS A 152 -15.70 -10.53 -3.72
N ASP A 153 -15.25 -10.57 -2.46
CA ASP A 153 -14.97 -11.82 -1.76
C ASP A 153 -16.25 -12.66 -1.62
N ARG A 154 -17.36 -12.04 -1.17
CA ARG A 154 -18.62 -12.74 -0.94
C ARG A 154 -19.27 -13.23 -2.23
N HIS A 155 -19.27 -12.42 -3.29
CA HIS A 155 -20.00 -12.72 -4.52
C HIS A 155 -19.20 -13.59 -5.49
N PHE A 156 -17.89 -13.37 -5.62
CA PHE A 156 -17.08 -14.10 -6.59
C PHE A 156 -16.23 -15.18 -5.92
N TYR A 157 -15.43 -14.83 -4.93
CA TYR A 157 -14.48 -15.78 -4.32
C TYR A 157 -15.19 -16.89 -3.54
N GLN A 158 -16.10 -16.56 -2.62
CA GLN A 158 -16.84 -17.54 -1.81
C GLN A 158 -17.79 -18.40 -2.65
N TYR A 159 -18.35 -17.85 -3.73
CA TYR A 159 -19.14 -18.62 -4.69
C TYR A 159 -18.28 -19.70 -5.35
N GLN A 160 -17.08 -19.33 -5.82
CA GLN A 160 -16.16 -20.27 -6.44
C GLN A 160 -15.65 -21.32 -5.45
N VAL A 161 -15.31 -20.93 -4.21
CA VAL A 161 -14.92 -21.85 -3.13
C VAL A 161 -16.03 -22.88 -2.88
N ARG A 162 -17.29 -22.45 -2.83
CA ARG A 162 -18.45 -23.35 -2.64
C ARG A 162 -18.63 -24.27 -3.83
N SER A 163 -18.47 -23.79 -5.06
CA SER A 163 -18.58 -24.60 -6.27
C SER A 163 -17.51 -25.71 -6.33
N VAL A 164 -16.26 -25.39 -5.99
CA VAL A 164 -15.15 -26.36 -5.97
C VAL A 164 -15.36 -27.41 -4.88
N ARG A 165 -15.82 -27.00 -3.69
CA ARG A 165 -16.19 -27.92 -2.60
C ARG A 165 -17.37 -28.82 -2.97
N ALA A 166 -18.36 -28.30 -3.69
CA ALA A 166 -19.53 -29.06 -4.14
C ALA A 166 -19.16 -30.13 -5.17
N CYS A 167 -18.14 -29.90 -5.99
CA CYS A 167 -17.62 -30.89 -6.95
C CYS A 167 -16.72 -31.97 -6.34
N GLY A 168 -16.61 -32.07 -5.01
CA GLY A 168 -15.84 -33.12 -4.33
C GLY A 168 -14.31 -33.01 -4.48
N LYS A 169 -13.81 -32.04 -5.24
CA LYS A 169 -12.39 -31.69 -5.23
C LYS A 169 -12.12 -30.97 -3.91
N ALA A 170 -11.31 -31.56 -3.03
CA ALA A 170 -10.77 -30.88 -1.84
C ALA A 170 -9.78 -29.75 -2.20
N GLY A 171 -9.96 -29.13 -3.37
CA GLY A 171 -8.95 -28.45 -4.15
C GLY A 171 -8.82 -26.98 -3.79
N HIS A 172 -7.57 -26.56 -3.72
CA HIS A 172 -7.16 -25.15 -3.67
C HIS A 172 -7.94 -24.33 -4.70
N VAL A 173 -8.51 -23.22 -4.24
CA VAL A 173 -9.09 -22.21 -5.13
C VAL A 173 -7.95 -21.48 -5.80
N ALA A 174 -8.05 -21.30 -7.12
CA ALA A 174 -7.02 -20.66 -7.91
C ALA A 174 -6.78 -19.22 -7.39
N PRO A 175 -5.52 -18.78 -7.19
CA PRO A 175 -5.20 -17.49 -6.59
C PRO A 175 -5.74 -16.31 -7.40
N GLU A 176 -5.97 -16.47 -8.70
CA GLU A 176 -6.46 -15.47 -9.65
C GLU A 176 -7.80 -14.88 -9.21
N TYR A 177 -8.65 -15.66 -8.55
CA TYR A 177 -9.93 -15.18 -8.04
C TYR A 177 -9.78 -14.09 -6.95
N ARG A 178 -8.59 -13.90 -6.38
CA ARG A 178 -8.30 -12.77 -5.49
C ARG A 178 -8.09 -11.44 -6.22
N LEU A 179 -7.90 -11.47 -7.54
CA LEU A 179 -7.71 -10.28 -8.38
C LEU A 179 -9.02 -9.62 -8.82
N TYR A 180 -10.19 -10.24 -8.62
CA TYR A 180 -11.48 -9.63 -8.99
C TYR A 180 -11.67 -8.18 -8.50
N PRO A 181 -11.36 -7.83 -7.23
CA PRO A 181 -11.45 -6.44 -6.78
C PRO A 181 -10.50 -5.51 -7.57
N ALA A 182 -9.32 -6.01 -7.95
CA ALA A 182 -8.32 -5.24 -8.69
C ALA A 182 -8.73 -4.96 -10.14
N LEU A 183 -9.48 -5.86 -10.80
CA LEU A 183 -9.93 -5.69 -12.19
C LEU A 183 -10.84 -4.46 -12.38
N GLY A 184 -11.70 -4.17 -11.39
CA GLY A 184 -12.52 -2.95 -11.40
C GLY A 184 -11.76 -1.73 -10.87
N ALA A 185 -11.01 -1.91 -9.79
CA ALA A 185 -10.30 -0.82 -9.13
C ALA A 185 -9.14 -0.23 -9.96
N CYS A 186 -8.56 -0.99 -10.89
CA CYS A 186 -7.48 -0.50 -11.75
C CYS A 186 -7.88 0.66 -12.64
N LEU A 187 -9.16 0.77 -13.03
CA LEU A 187 -9.69 1.90 -13.79
C LEU A 187 -9.88 3.15 -12.91
N GLY A 188 -10.11 2.97 -11.61
CA GLY A 188 -10.27 4.08 -10.65
C GLY A 188 -9.00 4.92 -10.46
N LEU A 189 -7.82 4.32 -10.67
CA LEU A 189 -6.53 4.99 -10.55
C LEU A 189 -6.30 6.06 -11.63
N PRO A 190 -6.30 5.72 -12.94
CA PRO A 190 -6.14 6.73 -13.98
C PRO A 190 -7.30 7.71 -13.97
N LEU A 191 -8.54 7.25 -13.71
CA LEU A 191 -9.70 8.13 -13.59
C LEU A 191 -9.51 9.18 -12.50
N GLY A 192 -9.06 8.78 -11.31
CA GLY A 192 -8.77 9.71 -10.22
C GLY A 192 -7.62 10.69 -10.56
N LEU A 193 -6.57 10.21 -11.24
CA LEU A 193 -5.42 11.05 -11.60
C LEU A 193 -5.75 12.08 -12.68
N PHE A 194 -6.42 11.68 -13.77
CA PHE A 194 -6.82 12.61 -14.83
C PHE A 194 -7.92 13.55 -14.36
N TRP A 195 -8.88 13.06 -13.57
CA TRP A 195 -9.89 13.91 -12.97
C TRP A 195 -9.23 14.98 -12.08
N PHE A 196 -8.28 14.58 -11.22
CA PHE A 196 -7.55 15.54 -10.39
C PHE A 196 -6.74 16.53 -11.22
N ALA A 197 -6.00 16.05 -12.24
CA ALA A 197 -5.17 16.85 -13.11
C ALA A 197 -5.91 18.05 -13.72
N TRP A 198 -7.10 17.81 -14.25
CA TRP A 198 -7.85 18.82 -15.01
C TRP A 198 -8.91 19.56 -14.19
N THR A 199 -9.18 19.13 -12.95
CA THR A 199 -10.10 19.84 -12.05
C THR A 199 -9.40 20.61 -10.93
N ALA A 200 -8.09 20.47 -10.76
CA ALA A 200 -7.28 21.30 -9.88
C ALA A 200 -6.96 22.69 -10.48
N ARG A 201 -8.00 23.43 -10.86
CA ARG A 201 -7.92 24.77 -11.49
C ARG A 201 -8.82 25.77 -10.77
N PRO A 202 -8.53 27.09 -10.80
CA PRO A 202 -9.28 28.07 -10.04
C PRO A 202 -10.76 28.17 -10.46
N ASP A 203 -11.08 27.82 -11.70
CA ASP A 203 -12.46 27.86 -12.24
C ASP A 203 -13.37 26.73 -11.74
N VAL A 204 -12.83 25.70 -11.08
CA VAL A 204 -13.59 24.53 -10.64
C VAL A 204 -13.65 24.50 -9.11
N HIS A 205 -14.79 24.11 -8.55
CA HIS A 205 -14.93 24.04 -7.11
C HIS A 205 -13.98 23.00 -6.49
N TRP A 206 -13.30 23.36 -5.39
CA TRP A 206 -12.29 22.56 -4.70
C TRP A 206 -12.74 21.14 -4.31
N ILE A 207 -14.05 20.89 -4.18
CA ILE A 207 -14.61 19.56 -3.90
C ILE A 207 -14.27 18.57 -5.03
N SER A 208 -14.25 19.01 -6.29
CA SER A 208 -13.97 18.13 -7.43
C SER A 208 -12.61 17.43 -7.33
N PRO A 209 -11.48 18.16 -7.17
CA PRO A 209 -10.18 17.50 -7.00
C PRO A 209 -10.11 16.68 -5.68
N VAL A 210 -10.84 17.05 -4.63
CA VAL A 210 -10.91 16.25 -3.40
C VAL A 210 -11.60 14.90 -3.65
N LEU A 211 -12.69 14.88 -4.42
CA LEU A 211 -13.36 13.63 -4.84
C LEU A 211 -12.47 12.79 -5.75
N ALA A 212 -11.76 13.41 -6.69
CA ALA A 212 -10.81 12.72 -7.55
C ALA A 212 -9.69 12.02 -6.74
N ALA A 213 -9.16 12.69 -5.71
CA ALA A 213 -8.19 12.11 -4.78
C ALA A 213 -8.77 10.93 -3.98
N ALA A 214 -10.05 10.98 -3.61
CA ALA A 214 -10.73 9.86 -2.96
C ALA A 214 -10.88 8.66 -3.91
N THR A 215 -11.23 8.87 -5.17
CA THR A 215 -11.33 7.82 -6.19
C THR A 215 -9.98 7.16 -6.46
N PHE A 216 -8.91 7.95 -6.59
CA PHE A 216 -7.54 7.40 -6.68
C PHE A 216 -7.21 6.55 -5.45
N SER A 217 -7.51 7.05 -4.26
CA SER A 217 -7.17 6.36 -3.00
C SER A 217 -7.95 5.07 -2.80
N TRP A 218 -9.20 5.02 -3.28
CA TRP A 218 -10.01 3.81 -3.38
C TRP A 218 -9.37 2.77 -4.29
N GLY A 219 -8.97 3.17 -5.51
CA GLY A 219 -8.28 2.30 -6.47
C GLY A 219 -6.97 1.75 -5.91
N ASN A 220 -6.14 2.63 -5.34
CA ASN A 220 -4.85 2.29 -4.74
C ASN A 220 -5.00 1.28 -3.58
N SER A 221 -5.94 1.53 -2.67
CA SER A 221 -6.15 0.65 -1.50
C SER A 221 -6.67 -0.73 -1.91
N THR A 222 -7.61 -0.77 -2.87
CA THR A 222 -8.20 -2.02 -3.37
C THR A 222 -7.16 -2.87 -4.09
N ILE A 223 -6.37 -2.27 -5.00
CA ILE A 223 -5.29 -2.99 -5.71
C ILE A 223 -4.23 -3.46 -4.74
N PHE A 224 -3.83 -2.64 -3.78
CA PHE A 224 -2.81 -3.04 -2.81
C PHE A 224 -3.23 -4.29 -2.04
N ILE A 225 -4.47 -4.35 -1.57
CA ILE A 225 -4.98 -5.51 -0.82
C ILE A 225 -5.08 -6.72 -1.73
N ALA A 226 -5.71 -6.59 -2.90
CA ALA A 226 -5.89 -7.69 -3.84
C ALA A 226 -4.55 -8.27 -4.30
N ALA A 227 -3.60 -7.42 -4.69
CA ALA A 227 -2.27 -7.84 -5.13
C ALA A 227 -1.45 -8.48 -4.00
N THR A 228 -1.52 -7.93 -2.78
CA THR A 228 -0.88 -8.56 -1.60
C THR A 228 -1.45 -9.95 -1.36
N ALA A 229 -2.77 -10.10 -1.42
CA ALA A 229 -3.43 -11.37 -1.19
C ALA A 229 -3.15 -12.39 -2.32
N TYR A 230 -3.03 -11.92 -3.57
CA TYR A 230 -2.67 -12.72 -4.74
C TYR A 230 -1.22 -13.22 -4.66
N LEU A 231 -0.24 -12.34 -4.36
CA LEU A 231 1.17 -12.72 -4.24
C LEU A 231 1.41 -13.72 -3.11
N LEU A 232 0.71 -13.56 -1.98
CA LEU A 232 0.80 -14.49 -0.85
C LEU A 232 0.27 -15.89 -1.20
N ASP A 233 -0.84 -15.98 -1.92
CA ASP A 233 -1.43 -17.26 -2.30
C ASP A 233 -0.66 -17.95 -3.44
N THR A 234 -0.16 -17.19 -4.41
CA THR A 234 0.57 -17.72 -5.56
C THR A 234 1.90 -18.35 -5.13
N TYR A 235 2.66 -17.67 -4.26
CA TYR A 235 4.00 -18.12 -3.85
C TYR A 235 4.04 -18.87 -2.52
N GLN A 236 2.88 -19.02 -1.86
CA GLN A 236 2.64 -19.78 -0.63
C GLN A 236 3.68 -19.51 0.50
N ALA A 237 3.70 -20.37 1.53
CA ALA A 237 4.51 -20.16 2.73
C ALA A 237 6.04 -20.15 2.50
N ARG A 238 6.53 -20.70 1.38
CA ARG A 238 7.98 -20.83 1.12
C ARG A 238 8.58 -19.58 0.48
N ASN A 239 7.85 -18.94 -0.44
CA ASN A 239 8.34 -17.83 -1.27
C ASN A 239 7.48 -16.55 -1.17
N GLY A 240 6.25 -16.63 -0.65
CA GLY A 240 5.35 -15.47 -0.54
C GLY A 240 5.88 -14.35 0.35
N ALA A 241 6.59 -14.69 1.44
CA ALA A 241 7.23 -13.69 2.29
C ALA A 241 8.36 -12.93 1.55
N SER A 242 9.11 -13.61 0.69
CA SER A 242 10.16 -13.00 -0.12
C SER A 242 9.58 -12.13 -1.25
N ALA A 243 8.51 -12.56 -1.91
CA ALA A 243 7.79 -11.75 -2.90
C ALA A 243 7.22 -10.45 -2.27
N MET A 244 6.63 -10.55 -1.09
CA MET A 244 6.13 -9.39 -0.33
C MET A 244 7.25 -8.44 0.10
N ALA A 245 8.42 -8.99 0.47
CA ALA A 245 9.61 -8.19 0.77
C ALA A 245 10.13 -7.47 -0.49
N ALA A 246 10.11 -8.11 -1.66
CA ALA A 246 10.55 -7.52 -2.93
C ALA A 246 9.66 -6.32 -3.30
N SER A 247 8.34 -6.53 -3.26
CA SER A 247 7.35 -5.48 -3.48
C SER A 247 7.53 -4.33 -2.49
N SER A 248 7.78 -4.62 -1.21
CA SER A 248 8.02 -3.59 -0.20
C SER A 248 9.30 -2.80 -0.44
N LEU A 249 10.39 -3.47 -0.83
CA LEU A 249 11.68 -2.84 -1.10
C LEU A 249 11.57 -1.85 -2.28
N LEU A 250 11.00 -2.29 -3.41
CA LEU A 250 10.80 -1.42 -4.57
C LEU A 250 9.91 -0.23 -4.23
N ARG A 251 8.82 -0.49 -3.50
CA ARG A 251 7.87 0.53 -3.04
C ARG A 251 8.54 1.61 -2.20
N TYR A 252 9.36 1.22 -1.22
CA TYR A 252 10.02 2.18 -0.33
C TYR A 252 11.12 2.97 -1.03
N ILE A 253 11.90 2.33 -1.91
CA ILE A 253 12.94 3.03 -2.70
C ILE A 253 12.28 4.08 -3.60
N ALA A 254 11.25 3.70 -4.34
CA ALA A 254 10.55 4.61 -5.25
C ALA A 254 9.91 5.79 -4.47
N SER A 255 9.28 5.50 -3.32
CA SER A 255 8.62 6.53 -2.51
C SER A 255 9.60 7.44 -1.77
N ALA A 256 10.81 6.99 -1.49
CA ALA A 256 11.87 7.82 -0.91
C ALA A 256 12.48 8.77 -1.96
N ALA A 257 12.63 8.30 -3.21
CA ALA A 257 13.22 9.09 -4.29
C ALA A 257 12.28 10.17 -4.82
N PHE A 258 10.98 9.87 -4.95
CA PHE A 258 10.03 10.75 -5.65
C PHE A 258 9.81 12.13 -5.03
N PRO A 259 9.70 12.27 -3.69
CA PRO A 259 9.56 13.58 -3.06
C PRO A 259 10.73 14.54 -3.32
N LEU A 260 11.91 14.05 -3.70
CA LEU A 260 13.10 14.88 -3.97
C LEU A 260 12.93 15.78 -5.19
N PHE A 261 12.11 15.39 -6.16
CA PHE A 261 11.90 16.15 -7.39
C PHE A 261 10.44 16.52 -7.67
N VAL A 262 9.49 16.03 -6.86
CA VAL A 262 8.05 16.27 -7.09
C VAL A 262 7.72 17.77 -7.18
N LEU A 263 8.22 18.60 -6.27
CA LEU A 263 7.92 20.04 -6.32
C LEU A 263 8.48 20.69 -7.59
N ARG A 264 9.70 20.32 -8.01
CA ARG A 264 10.30 20.81 -9.26
C ARG A 264 9.48 20.39 -10.48
N MET A 265 8.98 19.15 -10.48
CA MET A 265 8.10 18.63 -11.53
C MET A 265 6.81 19.44 -11.62
N TYR A 266 6.14 19.68 -10.48
CA TYR A 266 4.91 20.47 -10.43
C TYR A 266 5.11 21.95 -10.81
N THR A 267 6.23 22.56 -10.45
CA THR A 267 6.54 23.95 -10.84
C THR A 267 6.89 24.10 -12.31
N ALA A 268 7.52 23.09 -12.94
CA ALA A 268 7.96 23.16 -14.33
C ALA A 268 6.86 22.77 -15.33
N LEU A 269 6.09 21.72 -15.03
CA LEU A 269 5.02 21.22 -15.92
C LEU A 269 3.64 21.81 -15.60
N GLY A 270 3.47 22.40 -14.41
CA GLY A 270 2.16 22.76 -13.90
C GLY A 270 1.35 21.56 -13.40
N VAL A 271 0.28 21.85 -12.66
CA VAL A 271 -0.51 20.83 -11.93
C VAL A 271 -1.15 19.80 -12.85
N GLY A 272 -1.70 20.25 -13.98
CA GLY A 272 -2.39 19.40 -14.95
C GLY A 272 -1.46 18.39 -15.61
N TRP A 273 -0.38 18.85 -16.22
CA TRP A 273 0.56 17.96 -16.90
C TRP A 273 1.37 17.08 -15.94
N ALA A 274 1.81 17.62 -14.78
CA ALA A 274 2.53 16.83 -13.78
C ALA A 274 1.68 15.64 -13.28
N THR A 275 0.39 15.86 -13.03
CA THR A 275 -0.51 14.78 -12.59
C THR A 275 -0.93 13.87 -13.74
N SER A 276 -1.11 14.40 -14.95
CA SER A 276 -1.43 13.62 -16.15
C SER A 276 -0.30 12.65 -16.52
N LEU A 277 0.96 13.01 -16.30
CA LEU A 277 2.11 12.12 -16.48
C LEU A 277 1.95 10.84 -15.63
N SER A 278 1.61 11.02 -14.35
CA SER A 278 1.28 9.88 -13.47
C SER A 278 0.04 9.12 -13.97
N GLY A 279 -0.96 9.83 -14.51
CA GLY A 279 -2.13 9.22 -15.14
C GLY A 279 -1.78 8.30 -16.31
N PHE A 280 -0.89 8.72 -17.21
CA PHE A 280 -0.46 7.91 -18.34
C PHE A 280 0.30 6.65 -17.90
N VAL A 281 1.18 6.77 -16.90
CA VAL A 281 1.85 5.60 -16.31
C VAL A 281 0.82 4.67 -15.65
N SER A 282 -0.20 5.23 -14.99
CA SER A 282 -1.29 4.44 -14.42
C SER A 282 -2.07 3.66 -15.49
N ILE A 283 -2.37 4.28 -16.65
CA ILE A 283 -3.00 3.60 -17.79
C ILE A 283 -2.13 2.44 -18.27
N ALA A 284 -0.82 2.63 -18.40
CA ALA A 284 0.09 1.56 -18.83
C ALA A 284 0.10 0.35 -17.88
N LEU A 285 -0.26 0.55 -16.61
CA LEU A 285 -0.32 -0.48 -15.58
C LEU A 285 -1.72 -1.11 -15.42
N VAL A 286 -2.77 -0.53 -16.03
CA VAL A 286 -4.14 -1.09 -16.03
C VAL A 286 -4.20 -2.53 -16.52
N PRO A 287 -3.47 -2.95 -17.58
CA PRO A 287 -3.52 -4.32 -18.07
C PRO A 287 -2.94 -5.35 -17.10
N VAL A 288 -2.12 -4.95 -16.10
CA VAL A 288 -1.39 -5.89 -15.24
C VAL A 288 -2.33 -6.88 -14.51
N PRO A 289 -3.35 -6.44 -13.75
CA PRO A 289 -4.29 -7.36 -13.11
C PRO A 289 -5.07 -8.23 -14.11
N TRP A 290 -5.40 -7.68 -15.29
CA TRP A 290 -6.15 -8.38 -16.33
C TRP A 290 -5.32 -9.51 -16.92
N VAL A 291 -4.09 -9.23 -17.33
CA VAL A 291 -3.15 -10.22 -17.88
C VAL A 291 -2.88 -11.31 -16.84
N SER A 292 -2.61 -10.95 -15.57
CA SER A 292 -2.38 -11.96 -14.53
C SER A 292 -3.62 -12.80 -14.22
N PHE A 293 -4.83 -12.26 -14.38
CA PHE A 293 -6.06 -13.04 -14.19
C PHE A 293 -6.26 -14.09 -15.29
N TYR A 294 -6.00 -13.74 -16.57
CA TYR A 294 -6.22 -14.67 -17.69
C TYR A 294 -5.04 -15.62 -17.93
N PHE A 295 -3.81 -15.17 -17.74
CA PHE A 295 -2.59 -15.95 -18.02
C PHE A 295 -1.95 -16.57 -16.79
N GLY A 296 -2.39 -16.22 -15.57
CA GLY A 296 -1.86 -16.77 -14.32
C GLY A 296 -2.18 -18.24 -14.07
N ALA A 297 -3.14 -18.82 -14.80
CA ALA A 297 -3.61 -20.20 -14.65
C ALA A 297 -2.62 -21.29 -15.13
N SER A 298 -1.31 -21.01 -15.16
CA SER A 298 -0.26 -21.91 -15.66
C SER A 298 0.57 -22.51 -14.52
#